data_AF-A0A7G9Y3B3-F1
#
_entry.id   AF-A0A7G9Y3B3-F1
#
_cell.length_a   1.000
_cell.length_b   1.000
_cell.length_c   1.000
_cell.angle_alpha   90.00
_cell.angle_beta   90.00
_cell.angle_gamma   90.00
#
_symmetry.space_group_name_H-M   'P 1'
#
loop_
_entity.id
_entity.type
_entity.pdbx_description
1 polymer ?
#
loop_
_entity_poly.entity_id
_entity_poly.type
_entity_poly.pdbx_seq_one_letter_code
_entity_poly.pdbx_strand_id
1 'polypeptide(L)'
;MDGLIREVAESRMQPIVTAAFLHHRFVEIHPFTDGNGRVARLLANLYLIANDYPPVVIRTEDRGKYYKCLRSADAGDPVPFAGFIVKSVDESLTLYISIFGGADELVPLKKLVKWVPYSQEYLSLLARRGALDAVKIGSVWHSSRRAVERYVERLRG
;
A
#
# COMPACT_ATOMS: atom_id res chain seq x y z
N MET A 1 8.46 1.29 26.83
CA MET A 1 7.45 0.49 26.12
C MET A 1 6.07 1.11 26.28
N ASP A 2 5.60 1.37 27.51
CA ASP A 2 4.26 1.94 27.78
C ASP A 2 3.99 3.27 27.06
N GLY A 3 5.00 4.15 26.97
CA GLY A 3 4.90 5.41 26.22
C GLY A 3 4.60 5.18 24.74
N LEU A 4 5.31 4.24 24.10
CA LEU A 4 5.07 3.88 22.69
C LEU A 4 3.65 3.34 22.47
N ILE A 5 3.18 2.48 23.37
CA ILE A 5 1.82 1.93 23.28
C ILE A 5 0.78 3.06 23.33
N ARG A 6 0.95 4.01 24.27
CA ARG A 6 0.06 5.16 24.41
C ARG A 6 0.10 6.08 23.18
N GLU A 7 1.29 6.42 22.70
CA GLU A 7 1.49 7.25 21.51
C GLU A 7 0.80 6.65 20.27
N VAL A 8 0.88 5.32 20.11
CA VAL A 8 0.22 4.62 19.00
C VAL A 8 -1.30 4.60 19.18
N ALA A 9 -1.79 4.35 20.41
CA ALA A 9 -3.23 4.32 20.70
C ALA A 9 -3.90 5.69 20.55
N GLU A 10 -3.18 6.77 20.84
CA GLU A 10 -3.65 8.16 20.75
C GLU A 10 -3.33 8.81 19.40
N SER A 11 -2.62 8.10 18.51
CA SER A 11 -2.19 8.63 17.21
C SER A 11 -3.39 9.04 16.36
N ARG A 12 -3.32 10.27 15.82
CA ARG A 12 -4.26 10.79 14.81
C ARG A 12 -3.70 10.74 13.39
N MET A 13 -2.54 10.13 13.20
CA MET A 13 -1.93 9.96 11.88
C MET A 13 -2.68 8.88 11.09
N GLN A 14 -2.52 8.91 9.76
CA GLN A 14 -3.00 7.83 8.90
C GLN A 14 -2.44 6.47 9.37
N PRO A 15 -3.22 5.37 9.38
CA PRO A 15 -2.78 4.10 9.97
C PRO A 15 -1.46 3.57 9.41
N ILE A 16 -1.21 3.74 8.10
CA ILE A 16 0.06 3.35 7.48
C ILE A 16 1.25 4.13 8.06
N VAL A 17 1.06 5.43 8.33
CA VAL A 17 2.08 6.29 8.94
C VAL A 17 2.30 5.91 10.41
N THR A 18 1.23 5.63 11.15
CA THR A 18 1.33 5.12 12.53
C THR A 18 2.06 3.77 12.58
N ALA A 19 1.82 2.88 11.61
CA ALA A 19 2.54 1.60 11.52
C ALA A 19 4.05 1.79 11.27
N ALA A 20 4.42 2.73 10.39
CA ALA A 20 5.81 3.08 10.14
C ALA A 20 6.48 3.67 11.40
N PHE A 21 5.77 4.56 12.10
CA PHE A 21 6.22 5.12 13.38
C PHE A 21 6.43 4.04 14.44
N LEU A 22 5.43 3.17 14.65
CA LEU A 22 5.49 2.03 15.58
C LEU A 22 6.71 1.15 15.28
N HIS A 23 6.92 0.81 14.02
CA HIS A 23 8.05 0.00 13.60
C HIS A 23 9.39 0.67 13.97
N HIS A 24 9.59 1.92 13.55
CA HIS A 24 10.85 2.63 13.75
C HIS A 24 11.14 2.80 15.25
N ARG A 25 10.19 3.32 16.02
CA ARG A 25 10.33 3.53 17.47
C ARG A 25 10.60 2.24 18.23
N PHE A 26 9.97 1.13 17.83
CA PHE A 26 10.24 -0.16 18.46
C PHE A 26 11.69 -0.62 18.22
N VAL A 27 12.20 -0.48 16.98
CA VAL A 27 13.59 -0.82 16.64
C VAL A 27 14.57 0.06 17.42
N GLU A 28 14.24 1.35 17.58
CA GLU A 28 15.04 2.33 18.32
C GLU A 28 15.11 2.02 19.82
N ILE A 29 14.00 1.64 20.46
CA ILE A 29 13.97 1.22 21.87
C ILE A 29 14.82 -0.04 22.10
N HIS A 30 14.87 -0.94 21.12
CA HIS A 30 15.68 -2.16 21.14
C HIS A 30 15.52 -3.04 22.41
N PRO A 31 14.29 -3.45 22.78
CA PRO A 31 14.01 -4.05 24.09
C PRO A 31 14.52 -5.49 24.28
N PHE A 32 14.85 -6.21 23.20
CA PHE A 32 15.30 -7.60 23.27
C PHE A 32 16.78 -7.75 22.93
N THR A 33 17.40 -8.86 23.35
CA THR A 33 18.79 -9.19 23.03
C THR A 33 19.00 -9.56 21.55
N ASP A 34 18.01 -10.19 20.91
CA ASP A 34 17.95 -10.46 19.49
C ASP A 34 16.49 -10.41 19.02
N GLY A 35 16.27 -10.23 17.73
CA GLY A 35 14.95 -10.34 17.10
C GLY A 35 14.18 -9.04 17.01
N ASN A 36 14.72 -7.91 17.48
CA ASN A 36 14.04 -6.61 17.45
C ASN A 36 13.48 -6.26 16.07
N GLY A 37 14.27 -6.44 15.00
CA GLY A 37 13.79 -6.20 13.64
C GLY A 37 12.67 -7.14 13.19
N ARG A 38 12.68 -8.42 13.64
CA ARG A 38 11.61 -9.38 13.33
C ARG A 38 10.32 -8.98 14.04
N VAL A 39 10.41 -8.64 15.32
CA VAL A 39 9.27 -8.19 16.12
C VAL A 39 8.73 -6.86 15.62
N ALA A 40 9.58 -5.91 15.24
CA ALA A 40 9.16 -4.62 14.67
C ALA A 40 8.27 -4.79 13.43
N ARG A 41 8.68 -5.67 12.51
CA ARG A 41 7.90 -5.99 11.31
C ARG A 41 6.58 -6.67 11.66
N LEU A 42 6.59 -7.61 12.60
CA LEU A 42 5.37 -8.27 13.06
C LEU A 42 4.40 -7.29 13.74
N LEU A 43 4.89 -6.39 14.58
CA LEU A 43 4.07 -5.36 15.23
C LEU A 43 3.46 -4.39 14.23
N ALA A 44 4.25 -3.92 13.26
CA ALA A 44 3.77 -3.05 12.19
C ALA A 44 2.66 -3.73 11.37
N ASN A 45 2.85 -5.00 11.00
CA ASN A 45 1.85 -5.77 10.27
C ASN A 45 0.61 -6.05 11.12
N LEU A 46 0.76 -6.37 12.41
CA LEU A 46 -0.37 -6.56 13.32
C LEU A 46 -1.21 -5.27 13.41
N TYR A 47 -0.56 -4.11 13.52
CA TYR A 47 -1.24 -2.82 13.52
C TYR A 47 -1.96 -2.54 12.20
N LEU A 48 -1.31 -2.80 11.06
CA LEU A 48 -1.91 -2.63 9.73
C LEU A 48 -3.16 -3.50 9.57
N ILE A 49 -3.08 -4.78 9.92
CA ILE A 49 -4.21 -5.72 9.84
C ILE A 49 -5.36 -5.27 10.75
N ALA A 50 -5.06 -4.80 11.96
CA ALA A 50 -6.07 -4.28 12.88
C ALA A 50 -6.76 -2.99 12.38
N ASN A 51 -6.22 -2.35 11.34
CA ASN A 51 -6.75 -1.15 10.71
C ASN A 51 -7.15 -1.39 9.23
N ASP A 52 -7.50 -2.63 8.87
CA ASP A 52 -7.99 -3.02 7.54
C ASP A 52 -6.98 -2.83 6.37
N TYR A 53 -5.68 -2.80 6.67
CA TYR A 53 -4.63 -2.82 5.65
C TYR A 53 -4.01 -4.21 5.49
N PRO A 54 -3.59 -4.58 4.27
CA PRO A 54 -2.88 -5.84 4.08
C PRO A 54 -1.52 -5.81 4.78
N PRO A 55 -1.01 -6.98 5.19
CA PRO A 55 0.36 -7.08 5.70
C PRO A 55 1.36 -6.73 4.60
N VAL A 56 2.45 -6.09 4.99
CA VAL A 56 3.56 -5.76 4.07
C VAL A 56 4.70 -6.75 4.22
N VAL A 57 5.32 -7.06 3.08
CA VAL A 57 6.54 -7.88 3.01
C VAL A 57 7.69 -7.01 2.54
N ILE A 58 8.69 -6.84 3.40
CA ILE A 58 9.94 -6.18 3.04
C ILE A 58 10.81 -7.20 2.31
N ARG A 59 10.88 -7.09 0.99
CA ARG A 59 11.63 -8.03 0.14
C ARG A 59 13.14 -7.93 0.40
N THR A 60 13.84 -9.05 0.21
CA THR A 60 15.31 -9.12 0.41
C THR A 60 16.07 -8.14 -0.48
N GLU A 61 15.61 -7.94 -1.72
CA GLU A 61 16.14 -6.96 -2.67
C GLU A 61 16.03 -5.50 -2.18
N ASP A 62 15.00 -5.20 -1.39
CA ASP A 62 14.75 -3.86 -0.84
C ASP A 62 15.52 -3.63 0.48
N ARG A 63 16.28 -4.60 0.98
CA ARG A 63 16.99 -4.54 2.27
C ARG A 63 17.88 -3.31 2.39
N GLY A 64 18.64 -2.97 1.33
CA GLY A 64 19.49 -1.79 1.33
C GLY A 64 18.71 -0.48 1.46
N LYS A 65 17.59 -0.37 0.75
CA LYS A 65 16.68 0.78 0.80
C LYS A 65 16.01 0.89 2.16
N TYR A 66 15.53 -0.22 2.71
CA TYR A 66 14.93 -0.29 4.04
C TYR A 66 15.87 0.26 5.13
N TYR A 67 17.13 -0.20 5.19
CA TYR A 67 18.09 0.32 6.17
C TYR A 67 18.48 1.78 5.91
N LYS A 68 18.49 2.23 4.64
CA LYS A 68 18.72 3.64 4.32
C LYS A 68 17.59 4.52 4.87
N CYS A 69 16.34 4.10 4.70
CA CYS A 69 15.19 4.81 5.23
C CYS A 69 15.17 4.82 6.76
N LEU A 70 15.51 3.71 7.42
CA LEU A 70 15.64 3.66 8.89
C LEU A 70 16.70 4.64 9.40
N ARG A 71 17.88 4.67 8.78
CA ARG A 71 18.93 5.64 9.17
C ARG A 71 18.48 7.10 9.01
N SER A 72 17.63 7.38 8.01
CA SER A 72 17.03 8.71 7.86
C SER A 72 16.12 9.05 9.04
N ALA A 73 15.30 8.09 9.45
CA ALA A 73 14.41 8.23 10.60
C ALA A 73 15.19 8.39 11.91
N ASP A 74 16.29 7.64 12.08
CA ASP A 74 17.21 7.78 13.21
C ASP A 74 17.87 9.18 13.26
N ALA A 75 18.10 9.80 12.09
CA ALA A 75 18.61 11.16 11.96
C ALA A 75 17.54 12.25 12.13
N GLY A 76 16.31 11.88 12.47
CA GLY A 76 15.19 12.80 12.71
C GLY A 76 14.30 13.08 11.50
N ASP A 77 14.51 12.39 10.37
CA ASP A 77 13.64 12.47 9.18
C ASP A 77 12.88 11.15 8.96
N PRO A 78 11.66 11.01 9.52
CA PRO A 78 10.87 9.78 9.40
C PRO A 78 10.19 9.63 8.03
N VAL A 79 10.15 10.68 7.20
CA VAL A 79 9.37 10.71 5.95
C VAL A 79 9.80 9.62 4.96
N PRO A 80 11.10 9.36 4.73
CA PRO A 80 11.54 8.30 3.83
C PRO A 80 11.12 6.90 4.28
N PHE A 81 11.06 6.67 5.59
CA PHE A 81 10.62 5.38 6.13
C PHE A 81 9.11 5.20 6.04
N ALA A 82 8.33 6.23 6.38
CA ALA A 82 6.88 6.22 6.15
C ALA A 82 6.53 5.99 4.67
N GLY A 83 7.21 6.70 3.75
CA GLY A 83 7.04 6.51 2.30
C GLY A 83 7.44 5.12 1.82
N PHE A 84 8.44 4.50 2.44
CA PHE A 84 8.80 3.10 2.16
C PHE A 84 7.66 2.15 2.52
N ILE A 85 7.08 2.28 3.72
CA ILE A 85 5.95 1.44 4.17
C ILE A 85 4.71 1.67 3.29
N VAL A 86 4.40 2.93 2.95
CA VAL A 86 3.30 3.25 2.01
C VAL A 86 3.46 2.53 0.68
N LYS A 87 4.67 2.56 0.09
CA LYS A 87 4.94 1.83 -1.16
C LYS A 87 4.75 0.32 -0.98
N SER A 88 5.20 -0.25 0.13
CA SER A 88 5.03 -1.68 0.40
C SER A 88 3.56 -2.08 0.58
N VAL A 89 2.73 -1.22 1.18
CA VAL A 89 1.27 -1.44 1.27
C VAL A 89 0.63 -1.42 -0.12
N ASP A 90 0.96 -0.42 -0.94
CA ASP A 90 0.46 -0.29 -2.32
C ASP A 90 0.79 -1.51 -3.18
N GLU A 91 2.03 -2.01 -3.10
CA GLU A 91 2.46 -3.22 -3.79
C GLU A 91 1.71 -4.47 -3.29
N SER A 92 1.46 -4.56 -1.97
CA SER A 92 0.73 -5.68 -1.38
C SER A 92 -0.73 -5.67 -1.83
N LEU A 93 -1.42 -4.52 -1.76
CA LEU A 93 -2.77 -4.33 -2.29
C LEU A 93 -2.85 -4.73 -3.76
N THR A 94 -1.91 -4.25 -4.58
CA THR A 94 -1.85 -4.60 -6.00
C THR A 94 -1.75 -6.11 -6.23
N LEU A 95 -0.91 -6.80 -5.44
CA LEU A 95 -0.80 -8.26 -5.49
C LEU A 95 -2.12 -8.94 -5.12
N TYR A 96 -2.76 -8.56 -4.00
CA TYR A 96 -4.03 -9.16 -3.59
C TYR A 96 -5.09 -9.01 -4.67
N ILE A 97 -5.27 -7.79 -5.21
CA ILE A 97 -6.27 -7.53 -6.24
C ILE A 97 -5.94 -8.31 -7.54
N SER A 98 -4.66 -8.50 -7.87
CA SER A 98 -4.27 -9.32 -9.02
C SER A 98 -4.65 -10.80 -8.88
N ILE A 99 -4.74 -11.32 -7.65
CA ILE A 99 -5.04 -12.74 -7.38
C ILE A 99 -6.55 -13.02 -7.37
N PHE A 100 -7.37 -12.05 -6.94
CA PHE A 100 -8.82 -12.28 -6.72
C PHE A 100 -9.59 -12.73 -7.98
N GLY A 101 -9.05 -12.53 -9.18
CA GLY A 101 -9.65 -13.05 -10.42
C GLY A 101 -11.05 -12.50 -10.70
N GLY A 102 -11.66 -12.95 -11.80
CA GLY A 102 -13.05 -12.60 -12.12
C GLY A 102 -13.26 -11.12 -12.45
N ALA A 103 -14.34 -10.52 -11.93
CA ALA A 103 -14.70 -9.14 -12.28
C ALA A 103 -13.82 -8.08 -11.57
N ASP A 104 -13.16 -8.45 -10.48
CA ASP A 104 -12.30 -7.55 -9.68
C ASP A 104 -10.80 -7.66 -10.04
N GLU A 105 -10.43 -8.64 -10.86
CA GLU A 105 -9.06 -8.82 -11.36
C GLU A 105 -8.55 -7.55 -12.05
N LEU A 106 -7.37 -7.08 -11.63
CA LEU A 106 -6.68 -6.01 -12.33
C LEU A 106 -6.06 -6.55 -13.62
N VAL A 107 -6.66 -6.16 -14.74
CA VAL A 107 -6.13 -6.46 -16.07
C VAL A 107 -5.80 -5.17 -16.81
N PRO A 108 -4.85 -5.18 -17.77
CA PRO A 108 -4.54 -4.00 -18.56
C PRO A 108 -5.81 -3.41 -19.17
N LEU A 109 -5.92 -2.08 -19.24
CA LEU A 109 -7.09 -1.42 -19.86
C LEU A 109 -7.37 -1.93 -21.28
N LYS A 110 -6.32 -2.29 -22.01
CA LYS A 110 -6.42 -2.94 -23.33
C LYS A 110 -7.25 -4.22 -23.34
N LYS A 111 -7.26 -5.00 -22.26
CA LYS A 111 -8.07 -6.23 -22.13
C LYS A 111 -9.52 -5.94 -21.76
N LEU A 112 -9.83 -4.75 -21.23
CA LEU A 112 -11.17 -4.38 -20.77
C LEU A 112 -12.05 -3.79 -21.87
N VAL A 113 -11.47 -3.29 -22.96
CA VAL A 113 -12.21 -2.70 -24.09
C VAL A 113 -13.22 -3.67 -24.72
N LYS A 114 -13.08 -4.98 -24.50
CA LYS A 114 -14.04 -6.00 -24.98
C LYS A 114 -15.36 -6.03 -24.19
N TRP A 115 -15.40 -5.42 -23.00
CA TRP A 115 -16.55 -5.46 -22.09
C TRP A 115 -17.33 -4.14 -22.06
N VAL A 116 -16.80 -3.08 -22.67
CA VAL A 116 -17.38 -1.73 -22.63
C VAL A 116 -17.31 -1.06 -23.99
N PRO A 117 -18.21 -0.12 -24.33
CA PRO A 117 -18.23 0.53 -25.65
C PRO A 117 -17.14 1.61 -25.83
N TYR A 118 -16.08 1.59 -25.02
CA TYR A 118 -15.07 2.65 -24.96
C TYR A 118 -13.68 2.15 -25.37
N SER A 119 -12.92 3.01 -26.05
CA SER A 119 -11.54 2.71 -26.44
C SER A 119 -10.57 2.69 -25.26
N GLN A 120 -9.41 2.06 -25.45
CA GLN A 120 -8.35 2.04 -24.46
C GLN A 120 -7.88 3.46 -24.10
N GLU A 121 -7.78 4.36 -25.09
CA GLU A 121 -7.37 5.75 -24.92
C GLU A 121 -8.32 6.51 -24.02
N TYR A 122 -9.63 6.29 -24.20
CA TYR A 122 -10.67 6.89 -23.37
C TYR A 122 -10.60 6.38 -21.92
N LEU A 123 -10.51 5.05 -21.73
CA LEU A 123 -10.32 4.49 -20.39
C LEU A 123 -9.05 5.02 -19.72
N SER A 124 -7.96 5.19 -20.49
CA SER A 124 -6.69 5.74 -19.99
C SER A 124 -6.80 7.23 -19.63
N LEU A 125 -7.67 7.98 -20.32
CA LEU A 125 -7.99 9.36 -19.96
C LEU A 125 -8.74 9.42 -18.62
N LEU A 126 -9.74 8.55 -18.43
CA LEU A 126 -10.50 8.47 -17.17
C LEU A 126 -9.61 8.09 -15.98
N ALA A 127 -8.75 7.09 -16.17
CA ALA A 127 -7.78 6.67 -15.15
C ALA A 127 -6.88 7.84 -14.72
N ARG A 128 -6.31 8.59 -15.68
CA ARG A 128 -5.47 9.77 -15.41
C ARG A 128 -6.21 10.89 -14.67
N ARG A 129 -7.52 11.01 -14.88
CA ARG A 129 -8.37 12.03 -14.23
C ARG A 129 -8.95 11.55 -12.89
N GLY A 130 -8.68 10.32 -12.48
CA GLY A 130 -9.28 9.71 -11.29
C GLY A 130 -10.78 9.41 -11.42
N ALA A 131 -11.34 9.47 -12.64
CA ALA A 131 -12.75 9.20 -12.89
C ALA A 131 -13.05 7.69 -13.04
N LEU A 132 -12.01 6.89 -13.31
CA LEU A 132 -12.06 5.43 -13.34
C LEU A 132 -11.11 4.90 -12.27
N ASP A 133 -11.61 3.96 -11.46
CA ASP A 133 -10.79 3.22 -10.50
C ASP A 133 -9.77 2.35 -11.25
N ALA A 134 -8.51 2.78 -11.24
CA ALA A 134 -7.44 2.20 -12.03
C ALA A 134 -6.09 2.47 -11.35
N VAL A 135 -5.18 1.51 -11.47
CA VAL A 135 -3.81 1.59 -10.94
C VAL A 135 -2.80 1.46 -12.08
N LYS A 136 -1.68 2.16 -11.97
CA LYS A 136 -0.59 2.07 -12.94
C LYS A 136 0.45 1.08 -12.45
N ILE A 137 0.54 -0.08 -13.11
CA ILE A 137 1.52 -1.13 -12.81
C ILE A 137 2.62 -1.06 -13.87
N GLY A 138 3.81 -0.63 -13.46
CA GLY A 138 4.89 -0.28 -14.39
C GLY A 138 4.50 0.90 -15.28
N SER A 139 4.52 0.70 -16.61
CA SER A 139 4.10 1.70 -17.59
C SER A 139 2.62 1.58 -18.00
N VAL A 140 1.90 0.57 -17.51
CA VAL A 140 0.59 0.17 -18.03
C VAL A 140 -0.51 0.42 -17.00
N TRP A 141 -1.60 1.06 -17.44
CA TRP A 141 -2.81 1.21 -16.64
C TRP A 141 -3.60 -0.09 -16.59
N HIS A 142 -4.01 -0.46 -15.38
CA HIS A 142 -4.85 -1.61 -15.08
C HIS A 142 -6.10 -1.13 -14.36
N SER A 143 -7.20 -1.83 -14.59
CA SER A 143 -8.46 -1.62 -13.88
C SER A 143 -9.17 -2.97 -13.81
N SER A 144 -10.29 -3.03 -13.11
CA SER A 144 -11.12 -4.23 -13.05
C SER A 144 -12.31 -4.12 -13.99
N ARG A 145 -12.85 -5.28 -14.41
CA ARG A 145 -14.08 -5.32 -15.21
C ARG A 145 -15.23 -4.63 -14.48
N ARG A 146 -15.36 -4.87 -13.16
CA ARG A 146 -16.37 -4.23 -12.33
C ARG A 146 -16.24 -2.71 -12.28
N ALA A 147 -15.01 -2.19 -12.24
CA ALA A 147 -14.78 -0.74 -12.24
C ALA A 147 -15.27 -0.08 -13.54
N VAL A 148 -14.95 -0.67 -14.70
CA VAL A 148 -15.41 -0.13 -16.00
C VAL A 148 -16.91 -0.30 -16.21
N GLU A 149 -17.51 -1.41 -15.76
CA GLU A 149 -18.96 -1.62 -15.83
C GLU A 149 -19.72 -0.63 -14.95
N ARG A 150 -19.29 -0.41 -13.70
CA ARG A 150 -19.88 0.60 -12.80
C ARG A 150 -19.81 2.01 -13.37
N TYR A 151 -18.73 2.35 -14.09
CA TYR A 151 -18.63 3.64 -14.77
C TYR A 151 -19.68 3.77 -15.90
N VAL A 152 -19.86 2.72 -16.71
CA VAL A 152 -20.89 2.69 -17.77
C VAL A 152 -22.29 2.80 -17.18
N GLU A 153 -22.57 2.08 -16.09
CA GLU A 153 -23.86 2.14 -15.39
C GLU A 153 -24.16 3.56 -14.86
N ARG A 154 -23.16 4.24 -14.28
CA ARG A 154 -23.28 5.64 -13.84
C ARG A 154 -23.61 6.62 -14.96
N LEU A 155 -23.30 6.30 -16.21
CA LEU A 155 -23.64 7.14 -17.36
C LEU A 155 -25.04 6.84 -17.94
N ARG A 156 -25.64 5.70 -17.55
CA ARG A 156 -26.95 5.25 -18.02
C ARG A 156 -28.09 5.58 -17.06
N GLY A 157 -27.78 5.91 -15.80
CA GLY A 157 -28.72 6.44 -14.81
C GLY A 157 -28.57 7.95 -14.68
#